data_AF-A0A3B8ZGH7-F1
#
_entry.id   AF-A0A3B8ZGH7-F1
#
_cell.length_a   1.000
_cell.length_b   1.000
_cell.length_c   1.000
_cell.angle_alpha   90.00
_cell.angle_beta   90.00
_cell.angle_gamma   90.00
#
_symmetry.space_group_name_H-M   'P 1'
#
loop_
_entity.id
_entity.type
_entity.pdbx_description
1 polymer ?
#
loop_
_entity_poly.entity_id
_entity_poly.type
_entity_poly.pdbx_seq_one_letter_code
_entity_poly.pdbx_strand_id
1 'polypeptide(L)'
;GDDFDNWEGTDWSEMGCSTGVRINYPRPTVRFNDGSPEWAAYEVSASSRHAGGANFVSGDGSVRFIPNSIDPKTYSALGTRNGGETVATEN
;
A
#
# COMPACT_ATOMS: atom_id res chain seq x y z
N GLY A 1 11.88 -1.07 -16.76
CA GLY A 1 10.45 -1.02 -17.06
C GLY A 1 9.82 -0.32 -15.90
N ASP A 2 10.27 0.91 -15.77
CA ASP A 2 10.24 1.92 -14.73
C ASP A 2 9.68 3.20 -15.39
N ASP A 3 8.87 3.00 -16.44
CA ASP A 3 8.47 3.98 -17.41
C ASP A 3 7.14 3.53 -18.04
N PHE A 4 6.04 4.01 -17.46
CA PHE A 4 4.85 4.35 -18.23
C PHE A 4 4.62 5.84 -18.03
N ASP A 5 5.46 6.65 -18.66
CA ASP A 5 5.32 8.10 -18.84
C ASP A 5 4.17 8.46 -19.80
N ASN A 6 3.02 7.77 -19.68
CA ASN A 6 1.81 8.25 -20.32
C ASN A 6 1.35 9.49 -19.55
N TRP A 7 1.24 10.62 -20.24
CA TRP A 7 0.84 11.92 -19.70
C TRP A 7 -0.59 11.94 -19.08
N GLU A 8 -1.18 10.78 -18.80
CA GLU A 8 -2.55 10.58 -18.32
C GLU A 8 -2.69 10.72 -16.80
N GLY A 9 -1.60 11.01 -16.08
CA GLY A 9 -1.65 11.35 -14.64
C GLY A 9 -1.84 10.14 -13.72
N THR A 10 -1.48 8.95 -14.18
CA THR A 10 -1.54 7.68 -13.43
C THR A 10 -0.27 7.36 -12.63
N ASP A 11 0.73 8.25 -12.64
CA ASP A 11 2.08 8.05 -12.08
C ASP A 11 2.14 8.22 -10.55
N TRP A 12 1.25 7.54 -9.83
CA TRP A 12 1.14 7.66 -8.36
C TRP A 12 2.21 6.89 -7.58
N SER A 13 2.94 5.97 -8.23
CA SER A 13 3.79 4.99 -7.56
C SER A 13 5.20 5.48 -7.18
N GLU A 14 5.64 6.63 -7.69
CA GLU A 14 6.94 7.24 -7.30
C GLU A 14 6.85 8.24 -6.13
N MET A 15 5.64 8.75 -5.83
CA MET A 15 5.42 9.73 -4.76
C MET A 15 4.46 9.27 -3.66
N GLY A 16 3.86 8.08 -3.79
CA GLY A 16 2.86 7.61 -2.85
C GLY A 16 2.71 6.10 -2.78
N CYS A 17 2.01 5.66 -1.74
CA CYS A 17 1.50 4.30 -1.61
C CYS A 17 0.05 4.37 -1.13
N SER A 18 -0.71 3.29 -1.33
CA SER A 18 -2.10 3.17 -0.93
C SER A 18 -2.22 2.18 0.23
N THR A 19 -3.03 2.54 1.23
CA THR A 19 -3.47 1.58 2.25
C THR A 19 -4.57 0.64 1.73
N GLY A 20 -5.06 0.83 0.50
CA GLY A 20 -6.00 -0.08 -0.16
C GLY A 20 -5.34 -1.36 -0.68
N VAL A 21 -4.01 -1.39 -0.80
CA VAL A 21 -3.25 -2.57 -1.26
C VAL A 21 -2.29 -3.01 -0.17
N ARG A 22 -2.34 -4.30 0.20
CA ARG A 22 -1.53 -4.86 1.28
C ARG A 22 -0.05 -4.49 1.18
N ILE A 23 0.58 -4.34 2.34
CA ILE A 23 2.02 -4.16 2.47
C ILE A 23 2.74 -5.36 1.84
N ASN A 24 3.84 -5.10 1.15
CA ASN A 24 4.65 -6.12 0.46
C ASN A 24 3.81 -6.95 -0.52
N TYR A 25 3.05 -6.27 -1.39
CA TYR A 25 2.38 -6.95 -2.49
C TYR A 25 3.46 -7.67 -3.34
N PRO A 26 3.24 -8.95 -3.67
CA PRO A 26 4.27 -9.74 -4.31
C PRO A 26 4.42 -9.26 -5.75
N ARG A 27 5.66 -9.28 -6.24
CA ARG A 27 5.95 -8.96 -7.63
C ARG A 27 5.11 -9.87 -8.55
N PRO A 28 4.27 -9.31 -9.43
CA PRO A 28 3.48 -10.10 -10.36
C PRO A 28 4.37 -10.90 -11.31
N THR A 29 3.91 -12.09 -11.69
CA THR A 29 4.56 -12.96 -12.68
C THR A 29 3.98 -12.81 -14.08
N VAL A 30 2.89 -12.05 -14.22
CA VAL A 30 2.26 -11.74 -15.50
C VAL A 30 3.14 -10.79 -16.31
N ARG A 31 2.99 -10.78 -17.65
CA ARG A 31 3.73 -9.85 -18.50
C ARG A 31 3.48 -8.42 -18.05
N PHE A 32 4.53 -7.61 -18.04
CA PHE A 32 4.43 -6.18 -17.78
C PHE A 32 3.52 -5.54 -18.84
N ASN A 33 2.43 -4.93 -18.39
CA ASN A 33 1.42 -4.28 -19.21
C ASN A 33 0.71 -3.20 -18.38
N ASP A 34 0.50 -2.03 -18.99
CA ASP A 34 -0.15 -0.84 -18.42
C ASP A 34 -1.56 -1.08 -17.86
N GLY A 35 -2.36 -1.92 -18.52
CA GLY A 35 -3.74 -2.23 -18.13
C GLY A 35 -3.88 -3.34 -17.09
N SER A 36 -2.78 -3.86 -16.55
CA SER A 36 -2.85 -5.00 -15.63
C SER A 36 -3.13 -4.56 -14.18
N PRO A 37 -4.20 -5.06 -13.55
CA PRO A 37 -4.53 -4.69 -12.18
C PRO A 37 -3.48 -5.17 -11.18
N GLU A 38 -2.74 -6.25 -11.48
CA GLU A 38 -1.69 -6.77 -10.62
C GLU A 38 -0.44 -5.89 -10.59
N TRP A 39 -0.02 -5.35 -11.74
CA TRP A 39 1.11 -4.40 -11.77
C TRP A 39 0.71 -3.07 -11.13
N ALA A 40 -0.51 -2.57 -11.40
CA ALA A 40 -1.05 -1.39 -10.72
C ALA A 40 -1.07 -1.55 -9.19
N ALA A 41 -1.51 -2.71 -8.67
CA ALA A 41 -1.51 -3.00 -7.24
C ALA A 41 -0.09 -3.07 -6.66
N TYR A 42 0.84 -3.73 -7.37
CA TYR A 42 2.23 -3.84 -6.95
C TYR A 42 2.90 -2.46 -6.81
N GLU A 43 2.65 -1.58 -7.77
CA GLU A 43 3.19 -0.23 -7.83
C GLU A 43 2.72 0.68 -6.70
N VAL A 44 1.43 0.63 -6.34
CA VAL A 44 0.88 1.46 -5.25
C VAL A 44 1.03 0.82 -3.88
N SER A 45 1.59 -0.39 -3.78
CA SER A 45 1.76 -1.07 -2.50
C SER A 45 2.89 -0.45 -1.68
N ALA A 46 2.70 -0.35 -0.37
CA ALA A 46 3.81 -0.03 0.53
C ALA A 46 4.77 -1.24 0.57
N SER A 47 6.04 -1.03 0.23
CA SER A 47 7.03 -2.12 0.14
C SER A 47 8.20 -1.93 1.11
N SER A 48 8.60 -3.02 1.75
CA SER A 48 9.63 -3.10 2.77
C SER A 48 10.39 -4.43 2.61
N ARG A 49 11.72 -4.40 2.71
CA ARG A 49 12.53 -5.64 2.69
C ARG A 49 12.39 -6.48 3.97
N HIS A 50 11.66 -5.99 4.97
CA HIS A 50 11.41 -6.74 6.20
C HIS A 50 10.24 -7.72 6.03
N ALA A 51 10.48 -9.00 6.33
CA ALA A 51 9.49 -10.06 6.16
C ALA A 51 8.24 -9.91 7.06
N GLY A 52 8.30 -9.08 8.11
CA GLY A 52 7.23 -8.93 9.09
C GLY A 52 6.25 -7.79 8.82
N GLY A 53 6.62 -6.77 8.05
CA GLY A 53 5.82 -5.55 7.90
C GLY A 53 6.65 -4.30 7.67
N ALA A 54 6.08 -3.13 7.98
CA ALA A 54 6.74 -1.84 7.85
C ALA A 54 6.28 -0.85 8.93
N ASN A 55 7.12 0.14 9.23
CA ASN A 55 6.74 1.25 10.09
C ASN A 55 6.05 2.34 9.26
N PHE A 56 4.90 2.81 9.73
CA PHE A 56 4.12 3.88 9.11
C PHE A 56 4.09 5.09 10.04
N VAL A 57 4.18 6.29 9.45
CA VAL A 57 3.93 7.55 10.14
C VAL A 57 2.51 8.01 9.85
N SER A 58 1.76 8.29 10.91
CA SER A 58 0.41 8.87 10.83
C SER A 58 0.50 10.39 10.68
N GLY A 59 -0.58 11.03 10.22
CA GLY A 59 -0.61 12.49 10.01
C GLY A 59 -0.39 13.33 11.29
N ASP A 60 -0.51 12.72 12.47
CA ASP A 60 -0.21 13.30 13.78
C ASP A 60 1.28 13.15 14.21
N GLY A 61 2.10 12.54 13.36
CA GLY A 61 3.53 12.27 13.62
C GLY A 61 3.80 11.02 14.45
N SER A 62 2.76 10.27 14.85
CA SER A 62 2.96 8.99 15.54
C SER A 62 3.47 7.92 14.57
N VAL A 63 4.39 7.08 15.03
CA VAL A 63 4.95 5.97 14.25
C VAL A 63 4.46 4.64 14.81
N ARG A 64 3.96 3.77 13.94
CA ARG A 64 3.43 2.45 14.32
C ARG A 64 3.96 1.38 13.36
N PHE A 65 4.30 0.23 13.92
CA PHE A 65 4.60 -0.95 13.11
C PHE A 65 3.29 -1.60 12.64
N ILE A 66 3.16 -1.81 11.34
CA ILE A 66 2.03 -2.52 10.74
C ILE A 66 2.53 -3.85 10.17
N PRO A 67 2.00 -4.99 10.64
CA PRO A 67 2.41 -6.30 10.16
C PRO A 67 1.83 -6.59 8.77
N ASN A 68 2.51 -7.42 7.97
CA ASN A 68 1.99 -7.91 6.68
C ASN A 68 0.69 -8.72 6.81
N SER A 69 0.42 -9.23 8.01
CA SER A 69 -0.77 -10.02 8.35
C SER A 69 -1.98 -9.19 8.82
N ILE A 70 -1.89 -7.86 8.79
CA ILE A 70 -3.01 -6.97 9.13
C ILE A 70 -4.26 -7.30 8.30
N ASP A 71 -5.44 -7.24 8.91
CA ASP A 71 -6.70 -7.37 8.17
C ASP A 71 -6.80 -6.30 7.07
N PRO A 72 -7.10 -6.66 5.81
CA PRO A 72 -7.15 -5.71 4.70
C PRO A 72 -8.15 -4.57 4.89
N LYS A 73 -9.27 -4.79 5.59
CA LYS A 73 -10.25 -3.72 5.87
C LYS A 73 -9.69 -2.77 6.92
N THR A 74 -9.08 -3.30 7.98
CA THR A 74 -8.38 -2.48 8.97
C THR A 74 -7.24 -1.68 8.35
N TYR A 75 -6.46 -2.28 7.45
CA TYR A 75 -5.38 -1.57 6.77
C TYR A 75 -5.92 -0.45 5.87
N SER A 76 -6.94 -0.72 5.05
CA SER A 76 -7.59 0.31 4.23
C SER A 76 -8.16 1.45 5.08
N ALA A 77 -8.76 1.12 6.24
CA ALA A 77 -9.31 2.07 7.18
C ALA A 77 -8.26 3.06 7.73
N LEU A 78 -7.00 2.62 7.91
CA LEU A 78 -5.92 3.49 8.41
C LEU A 78 -5.60 4.66 7.46
N GLY A 79 -5.91 4.53 6.17
CA GLY A 79 -5.73 5.61 5.19
C GLY A 79 -6.92 6.56 5.09
N THR A 80 -8.03 6.28 5.76
CA THR A 80 -9.19 7.17 5.70
C THR A 80 -9.04 8.32 6.70
N ARG A 81 -9.44 9.51 6.28
CA ARG A 81 -9.49 10.68 7.17
C ARG A 81 -10.63 10.59 8.18
N ASN A 82 -11.60 9.68 7.99
CA ASN A 82 -12.89 9.75 8.69
C ASN A 82 -12.89 9.09 10.08
N GLY A 83 -11.75 8.62 10.61
CA GLY A 83 -11.48 8.44 12.05
C GLY A 83 -12.42 7.53 12.88
N GLY A 84 -13.47 6.96 12.29
CA GLY A 84 -14.51 6.17 12.97
C GLY A 84 -14.41 4.67 12.73
N GLU A 85 -13.42 4.22 11.97
CA GLU A 85 -13.17 2.80 11.73
C GLU A 85 -12.41 2.24 12.93
N THR A 86 -13.06 1.31 13.63
CA THR A 86 -12.53 0.73 14.85
C THR A 86 -11.36 -0.19 14.50
N VAL A 87 -10.13 0.28 14.73
CA VAL A 87 -8.93 -0.56 14.71
C VAL A 87 -9.00 -1.43 15.95
N ALA A 88 -9.63 -2.60 15.84
CA ALA A 88 -9.65 -3.58 16.91
C ALA A 88 -8.19 -3.96 17.22
N THR A 89 -7.75 -3.70 18.45
CA THR A 89 -6.51 -4.27 18.97
C THR A 89 -6.86 -5.67 19.47
N GLU A 90 -6.33 -6.71 18.83
CA GLU A 90 -6.43 -8.06 19.38
C GLU A 90 -5.54 -8.19 20.64
N ASN A 91 -6.10 -8.81 21.69
CA ASN A 91 -5.46 -9.12 22.97
C ASN A 91 -4.55 -10.34 22.87
#